data_AF-A0A3B0TXX0-F1
#
_entry.id   AF-A0A3B0TXX0-F1
#
_cell.length_a   1.000
_cell.length_b   1.000
_cell.length_c   1.000
_cell.angle_alpha   90.00
_cell.angle_beta   90.00
_cell.angle_gamma   90.00
#
_symmetry.space_group_name_H-M   'P 1'
#
loop_
_entity.id
_entity.type
_entity.pdbx_description
1 polymer ?
#
loop_
_entity_poly.entity_id
_entity_poly.type
_entity_poly.pdbx_seq_one_letter_code
_entity_poly.pdbx_strand_id
1 'polypeptide(L)' 'MAFVRCLPNGCIAEVIMDDELIELFSSGQDAIFVVFKTPEEGIGIPVSLNGFREGFAALP' A
#
# COMPACT_ATOMS: atom_id res chain seq x y z
N MET A 1 -11.27 -0.18 3.44
CA MET A 1 -10.50 -1.33 3.92
C MET A 1 -10.12 -1.06 5.37
N ALA A 2 -10.45 -1.98 6.27
CA ALA A 2 -10.15 -1.84 7.70
C ALA A 2 -8.79 -2.50 8.00
N PHE A 3 -8.11 -2.05 9.05
CA PHE A 3 -6.99 -2.81 9.64
C PHE A 3 -7.50 -4.20 10.00
N VAL A 4 -7.08 -5.22 9.26
CA VAL A 4 -7.65 -6.56 9.32
C VAL A 4 -7.16 -7.30 10.58
N ARG A 5 -6.01 -6.92 11.14
CA ARG A 5 -5.48 -7.48 12.40
C ARG A 5 -4.32 -6.68 12.97
N CYS A 6 -4.28 -6.47 14.28
CA CYS A 6 -3.07 -6.00 14.97
C CYS A 6 -2.35 -7.15 15.69
N LEU A 7 -1.04 -7.18 15.56
CA LEU A 7 -0.07 -8.11 16.16
C LEU A 7 0.90 -7.32 17.04
N PRO A 8 1.68 -7.97 17.93
CA PRO A 8 2.65 -7.28 18.79
C PRO A 8 3.66 -6.40 18.05
N ASN A 9 3.91 -6.68 16.76
CA ASN A 9 4.84 -5.93 15.90
C ASN A 9 4.17 -4.89 14.99
N GLY A 10 2.84 -4.73 15.02
CA GLY A 10 2.13 -3.75 14.19
C GLY A 10 0.77 -4.22 13.70
N CYS A 11 0.11 -3.43 12.86
CA CYS A 11 -1.18 -3.77 12.28
C CYS A 11 -1.05 -4.07 10.78
N ILE A 12 -1.84 -5.04 10.32
CA ILE A 12 -1.93 -5.48 8.93
C ILE A 12 -3.21 -4.92 8.34
N ALA A 13 -3.11 -4.27 7.20
CA ALA A 13 -4.24 -3.92 6.35
C ALA A 13 -4.11 -4.72 5.06
N GLU A 14 -5.14 -5.50 4.73
CA GLU A 14 -5.18 -6.22 3.46
C GLU A 14 -5.79 -5.32 2.40
N VAL A 15 -5.16 -5.32 1.23
CA VAL A 15 -5.60 -4.59 0.04
C VAL A 15 -5.67 -5.58 -1.09
N ILE A 16 -6.76 -5.55 -1.84
CA ILE A 16 -6.89 -6.32 -3.06
C ILE A 16 -6.13 -5.56 -4.14
N MET A 17 -5.15 -6.22 -4.75
CA MET A 17 -4.41 -5.71 -5.89
C MET A 17 -5.14 -6.15 -7.15
N ASP A 18 -6.02 -5.28 -7.67
CA ASP A 18 -6.64 -5.47 -8.99
C ASP A 18 -5.71 -5.00 -10.12
N ASP A 19 -6.07 -5.34 -11.35
CA ASP A 19 -5.24 -5.06 -12.53
C ASP A 19 -4.98 -3.56 -12.70
N GLU A 20 -5.97 -2.71 -12.43
CA GLU A 20 -5.83 -1.25 -12.51
C GLU A 20 -4.83 -0.73 -11.48
N LEU A 21 -4.91 -1.20 -10.24
CA LEU A 21 -3.98 -0.80 -9.18
C LEU A 21 -2.57 -1.32 -9.44
N ILE A 22 -2.43 -2.52 -9.99
CA ILE A 22 -1.15 -3.09 -10.39
C ILE A 22 -0.52 -2.25 -11.50
N GLU A 23 -1.28 -1.82 -12.50
CA GLU A 23 -0.80 -0.94 -13.57
C GLU A 23 -0.39 0.44 -13.04
N LEU A 24 -1.19 1.04 -12.16
CA LEU A 24 -0.87 2.29 -11.46
C LEU A 24 0.44 2.18 -10.67
N PHE A 25 0.61 1.11 -9.89
CA PHE A 25 1.81 0.92 -9.08
C PHE A 25 3.04 0.61 -9.95
N SER A 26 2.85 -0.12 -11.05
CA SER A 26 3.93 -0.46 -12.00
C SER A 26 4.40 0.73 -12.84
N SER A 27 3.61 1.80 -12.95
CA SER A 27 3.94 3.02 -13.69
C SER A 27 4.25 4.22 -12.79
N GLY A 28 3.87 4.15 -11.51
CA GLY A 28 4.15 5.16 -10.50
C GLY A 28 5.58 5.14 -9.96
N GLN A 29 5.96 6.24 -9.31
CA GLN A 29 7.26 6.38 -8.62
C GLN A 29 7.09 6.38 -7.10
N ASP A 30 6.00 6.95 -6.62
CA ASP A 30 5.65 7.04 -5.20
C ASP A 30 4.15 6.78 -5.01
N ALA A 31 3.80 6.11 -3.92
CA ALA A 31 2.44 5.94 -3.42
C ALA A 31 2.34 6.56 -2.02
N ILE A 32 1.21 7.22 -1.74
CA ILE A 32 0.93 7.73 -0.40
C ILE A 32 -0.12 6.85 0.26
N PHE A 33 0.28 6.14 1.30
CA PHE A 33 -0.65 5.39 2.15
C PHE A 33 -1.09 6.27 3.30
N VAL A 34 -2.40 6.50 3.44
CA VAL A 34 -2.91 7.39 4.49
C VAL A 34 -3.56 6.57 5.60
N VAL A 35 -3.07 6.76 6.82
CA VAL A 35 -3.65 6.20 8.04
C VAL A 35 -4.44 7.29 8.74
N PHE A 36 -5.75 7.07 8.92
CA PHE A 36 -6.62 7.97 9.66
C PHE A 36 -6.76 7.50 11.10
N LYS A 37 -6.29 8.31 12.05
CA LYS A 37 -6.54 8.08 13.49
C LYS A 37 -7.92 8.64 13.89
N THR A 38 -8.30 9.75 13.28
CA THR A 38 -9.65 10.35 13.27
C THR A 38 -9.93 10.86 11.85
N PRO A 39 -11.19 11.14 11.46
CA PRO A 39 -11.49 11.64 10.10
C PRO A 39 -10.75 12.94 9.75
N GLU A 40 -10.39 13.71 10.77
CA GLU A 40 -9.75 15.02 10.67
C GLU A 40 -8.22 14.93 10.70
N GLU A 41 -7.65 13.81 11.18
CA GLU A 41 -6.21 13.61 11.37
C GLU A 41 -5.74 12.37 10.58
N GLY A 42 -5.38 12.61 9.32
CA GLY A 42 -4.77 11.64 8.41
C GLY A 42 -3.25 11.80 8.34
N ILE A 43 -2.52 10.71 8.54
CA ILE A 43 -1.06 10.66 8.41
C ILE A 43 -0.72 9.96 7.09
N GLY A 44 -0.10 10.69 6.16
CA GLY A 44 0.39 10.16 4.89
C GLY A 44 1.79 9.55 5.03
N ILE A 45 1.94 8.32 4.58
CA ILE A 45 3.20 7.57 4.56
C ILE A 45 3.63 7.43 3.10
N PRO A 46 4.68 8.14 2.65
CA PRO A 46 5.20 7.97 1.30
C PRO A 46 5.94 6.65 1.20
N VAL A 47 5.63 5.91 0.15
CA VAL A 47 6.27 4.63 -0.19
C VAL A 47 6.76 4.74 -1.62
N SER A 48 8.06 4.50 -1.81
CA SER A 48 8.62 4.44 -3.16
C SER A 48 8.14 3.18 -3.87
N LEU A 49 7.70 3.35 -5.11
CA LEU A 49 7.30 2.28 -6.02
C LEU A 49 8.44 1.85 -6.96
N ASN A 50 9.65 2.40 -6.79
CA ASN A 50 10.80 2.01 -7.56
C ASN A 50 11.08 0.51 -7.40
N GLY A 51 11.12 -0.22 -8.52
CA GLY A 51 11.30 -1.68 -8.53
C GLY A 51 10.00 -2.47 -8.36
N PHE A 52 8.84 -1.82 -8.21
CA PHE A 52 7.56 -2.53 -8.04
C PHE A 52 7.24 -3.42 -9.24
N ARG A 53 7.37 -2.88 -10.46
CA ARG A 53 7.08 -3.63 -11.70
C ARG A 53 7.93 -4.89 -11.81
N GLU A 54 9.24 -4.74 -11.61
CA GLU A 54 10.21 -5.84 -11.72
C GLU A 54 9.97 -6.88 -10.62
N GLY A 55 9.72 -6.42 -9.38
CA GLY A 55 9.43 -7.29 -8.26
C GLY A 55 8.13 -8.07 -8.42
N PHE A 56 7.06 -7.40 -8.89
CA PHE A 56 5.78 -8.04 -9.14
C PHE A 56 5.86 -9.07 -10.28
N ALA A 57 6.57 -8.76 -11.37
CA ALA A 57 6.79 -9.68 -12.48
C ALA A 57 7.65 -10.91 -12.11
N ALA A 58 8.40 -10.86 -11.01
CA ALA A 58 9.23 -11.95 -10.52
C ALA A 58 8.52 -12.88 -9.51
N LEU A 59 7.26 -12.60 -9.16
CA LEU A 59 6.48 -13.45 -8.27
C LEU A 59 6.11 -14.79 -8.97
N PRO A 60 6.13 -15.92 -8.24
CA PRO A 60 5.77 -17.24 -8.78
C PRO A 60 4.28 -17.40 -9.07
#